data_AF-A0A2G3AJA8-F1
#
_entry.id   AF-A0A2G3AJA8-F1
#
_cell.length_a   1.000
_cell.length_b   1.000
_cell.length_c   1.000
_cell.angle_alpha   90.00
_cell.angle_beta   90.00
_cell.angle_gamma   90.00
#
_symmetry.space_group_name_H-M   'P 1'
#
loop_
_entity.id
_entity.type
_entity.pdbx_description
1 polymer ?
#
loop_
_entity_poly.entity_id
_entity_poly.type
_entity_poly.pdbx_seq_one_letter_code
_entity_poly.pdbx_strand_id
1 'polypeptide(L)'
;MGLLVLSEAGLDLLNKLLTYDPKKRITTDASLNHEWFHEVPLPKSKEFMPTFPVQHAEDRRVQRVIKSLDPCEDHQRKELKHGLLGTGGLFG
;
A
#
# COMPACT_ATOMS: atom_id res chain seq x y z
N MET A 1 -0.43 5.19 27.68
CA MET A 1 0.01 5.63 26.34
C MET A 1 1.38 5.01 26.09
N GLY A 2 1.41 3.78 25.58
CA GLY A 2 2.68 3.09 25.28
C GLY A 2 3.27 3.73 24.02
N LEU A 3 4.33 4.51 24.18
CA LEU A 3 5.14 4.90 23.04
C LEU A 3 5.68 3.61 22.40
N LEU A 4 5.59 3.53 21.07
CA LEU A 4 6.15 2.45 20.26
C LEU A 4 7.68 2.54 20.33
N VAL A 5 8.24 2.20 21.49
CA VAL A 5 9.67 2.04 21.70
C VAL A 5 9.99 0.66 21.15
N LEU A 6 10.75 0.66 20.05
CA LEU A 6 11.36 -0.53 19.49
C LEU A 6 12.23 -1.20 20.57
N SER A 7 12.28 -2.54 20.62
CA SER A 7 13.23 -3.25 21.50
C SER A 7 14.67 -2.83 21.16
N GLU A 8 15.58 -2.99 22.12
CA GLU A 8 17.00 -2.74 21.95
C GLU A 8 17.57 -3.52 20.74
N ALA A 9 17.18 -4.79 20.58
CA ALA A 9 17.59 -5.62 19.45
C ALA A 9 17.12 -5.07 18.10
N GLY A 10 15.95 -4.42 18.05
CA GLY A 10 15.45 -3.81 16.83
C GLY A 10 16.23 -2.57 16.45
N LEU A 11 16.62 -1.77 17.45
CA LEU A 11 17.43 -0.58 17.23
C LEU A 11 18.84 -0.96 16.77
N ASP A 12 19.43 -2.00 17.36
CA ASP A 12 20.73 -2.54 16.95
C ASP A 12 20.70 -3.05 15.50
N LEU A 13 19.67 -3.83 15.12
CA LEU A 13 19.52 -4.30 13.75
C LEU A 13 19.44 -3.13 12.75
N LEU A 14 18.63 -2.11 13.06
CA LEU A 14 18.48 -0.93 12.21
C LEU A 14 19.80 -0.17 12.06
N ASN A 15 20.55 0.02 13.14
CA ASN A 15 21.85 0.67 13.10
C ASN A 15 22.83 -0.07 12.17
N LYS A 16 22.85 -1.40 12.23
CA LYS A 16 23.70 -2.23 11.38
C LYS A 16 23.25 -2.22 9.91
N LEU A 17 21.95 -2.19 9.63
CA LEU A 17 21.40 -2.09 8.27
C LEU A 17 21.66 -0.73 7.63
N LEU A 18 21.51 0.35 8.41
CA LEU A 18 21.66 1.73 7.97
C LEU A 18 23.11 2.25 8.09
N THR A 19 24.07 1.37 8.37
CA THR A 19 25.48 1.73 8.42
C THR A 19 25.96 2.24 7.06
N TYR A 20 26.57 3.43 7.06
CA TYR A 20 27.09 4.10 5.86
C TYR A 20 28.19 3.28 5.18
N ASP A 21 29.18 2.81 5.95
CA ASP A 21 30.30 2.03 5.45
C ASP A 21 29.83 0.64 4.95
N PRO A 22 29.93 0.33 3.64
CA PRO A 22 29.45 -0.94 3.11
C PRO A 22 30.24 -2.14 3.64
N LYS A 23 31.50 -1.93 4.05
CA LYS A 23 32.36 -2.96 4.66
C LYS A 23 31.96 -3.31 6.09
N LYS A 24 31.30 -2.38 6.79
CA LYS A 24 30.83 -2.57 8.18
C LYS A 24 29.34 -2.87 8.25
N ARG A 25 28.61 -2.66 7.14
CA ARG A 25 27.20 -3.00 7.02
C ARG A 25 27.02 -4.51 7.19
N ILE A 26 25.96 -4.88 7.90
CA ILE A 26 25.61 -6.28 8.11
C ILE A 26 25.31 -6.98 6.78
N THR A 27 25.75 -8.24 6.66
CA THR A 27 25.41 -9.11 5.52
C THR A 27 23.98 -9.63 5.64
N THR A 28 23.39 -10.06 4.53
CA THR A 28 22.02 -10.60 4.52
C THR A 28 21.88 -11.79 5.46
N ASP A 29 22.83 -12.72 5.44
CA ASP A 29 22.81 -13.91 6.30
C ASP A 29 22.92 -13.56 7.78
N ALA A 30 23.75 -12.58 8.13
CA ALA A 30 23.87 -12.13 9.52
C ALA A 30 22.62 -11.38 9.99
N SER A 31 21.98 -10.62 9.10
CA SER A 31 20.73 -9.92 9.39
C SER A 31 19.59 -10.89 9.69
N LEU A 32 19.45 -11.97 8.91
CA LEU A 32 18.42 -12.98 9.11
C LEU A 32 18.55 -13.73 10.45
N ASN A 33 19.78 -13.88 10.96
CA ASN A 33 20.05 -14.54 12.24
C ASN A 33 20.04 -13.57 13.44
N HIS A 34 19.57 -12.33 13.27
CA HIS A 34 19.56 -11.33 14.35
C HIS A 34 18.48 -11.62 15.40
N GLU A 35 18.78 -11.32 16.67
CA GLU A 35 17.90 -11.57 17.83
C GLU A 35 16.50 -10.93 17.68
N TRP A 36 16.43 -9.81 16.97
CA TRP A 36 15.17 -9.12 16.64
C TRP A 36 14.12 -10.02 15.95
N PHE A 37 14.55 -11.01 15.17
CA PHE A 37 13.63 -11.97 14.52
C PHE A 37 13.23 -13.13 15.43
N HIS A 38 13.91 -13.30 16.56
CA HIS A 38 13.62 -14.29 17.59
C HIS A 38 12.85 -13.69 18.79
N GLU A 39 12.85 -12.37 18.93
CA GLU A 39 12.04 -11.66 19.92
C GLU A 39 10.54 -11.76 19.62
N VAL A 40 9.72 -11.63 20.67
CA VAL A 40 8.26 -11.65 20.55
C VAL A 40 7.79 -10.25 20.10
N PRO A 41 6.91 -10.13 19.10
CA PRO A 41 6.18 -11.20 18.41
C PRO A 41 6.98 -11.86 17.29
N LEU A 42 6.94 -13.20 17.27
CA LEU A 42 7.60 -14.00 16.24
C LEU A 42 7.09 -13.64 14.83
N PRO A 43 7.95 -13.75 13.81
CA PRO A 43 7.56 -13.53 12.43
C PRO A 43 6.41 -14.47 12.03
N LYS A 44 5.38 -13.92 11.39
CA LYS A 44 4.26 -14.72 10.87
C LYS A 44 4.74 -15.62 9.74
N SER A 45 4.25 -16.85 9.70
CA SER A 45 4.47 -17.70 8.53
C SER A 45 3.79 -17.09 7.30
N LYS A 46 4.31 -17.44 6.12
CA LYS A 46 3.77 -16.96 4.84
C LYS A 46 2.30 -17.34 4.66
N GLU A 47 1.86 -18.47 5.22
CA GLU A 47 0.46 -18.90 5.13
C GLU A 47 -0.50 -18.00 5.92
N PHE A 48 -0.01 -17.34 6.97
CA PHE A 48 -0.80 -16.42 7.79
C PHE A 48 -0.64 -14.95 7.38
N MET A 49 0.16 -14.66 6.35
CA MET A 49 0.19 -13.31 5.77
C MET A 49 -1.10 -13.06 4.98
N PRO A 50 -1.74 -11.88 5.13
CA PRO A 50 -2.88 -11.54 4.30
C PRO A 50 -2.46 -11.52 2.83
N THR A 51 -3.29 -12.11 1.97
CA THR A 51 -3.08 -12.02 0.52
C THR A 51 -3.59 -10.65 0.05
N PHE A 52 -2.66 -9.76 -0.26
CA PHE A 52 -3.02 -8.48 -0.87
C PHE A 52 -3.24 -8.66 -2.38
N PRO A 53 -4.28 -8.04 -2.96
CA PRO A 53 -4.48 -8.08 -4.41
C PRO A 53 -3.27 -7.47 -5.11
N VAL A 54 -2.86 -8.07 -6.24
CA VAL A 54 -1.70 -7.63 -7.01
C VAL A 54 -2.00 -6.27 -7.66
N GLN A 55 -1.58 -5.18 -7.03
CA GLN A 55 -1.78 -3.82 -7.55
C GLN A 55 -0.98 -3.51 -8.83
N HIS A 56 0.05 -4.31 -9.14
CA HIS A 56 0.92 -4.11 -10.30
C HIS A 56 0.39 -4.73 -11.60
N ALA A 57 -0.63 -5.61 -11.51
CA ALA A 57 -1.23 -6.28 -12.68
C ALA A 57 -2.35 -5.46 -13.33
N GLU A 58 -2.77 -4.36 -12.69
CA GLU A 58 -3.53 -3.31 -13.37
C GLU A 58 -2.58 -2.65 -14.36
N ASP A 59 -2.58 -3.15 -15.61
CA ASP A 59 -1.86 -2.52 -16.70
C ASP A 59 -2.23 -1.03 -16.66
N ARG A 60 -1.27 -0.15 -16.37
CA ARG A 60 -1.50 1.31 -16.31
C ARG A 60 -2.12 1.81 -17.63
N ARG A 61 -1.99 1.04 -18.71
CA ARG A 61 -2.69 1.24 -19.97
C ARG A 61 -4.19 1.03 -19.84
N VAL A 62 -4.65 -0.04 -19.20
CA VAL A 62 -6.08 -0.33 -18.95
C VAL A 62 -6.69 0.71 -18.00
N GLN A 63 -6.00 1.09 -16.93
CA GLN A 63 -6.50 2.16 -16.06
C GLN A 63 -6.58 3.52 -16.78
N ARG A 64 -5.64 3.82 -17.70
CA ARG A 64 -5.76 5.00 -18.56
C ARG A 64 -6.93 4.90 -19.51
N VAL A 65 -7.18 3.74 -20.12
CA VAL A 65 -8.30 3.50 -21.04
C VAL A 65 -9.66 3.61 -20.34
N ILE A 66 -9.81 3.05 -19.14
CA ILE A 66 -11.06 3.16 -18.36
C ILE A 66 -11.28 4.59 -17.86
N LYS A 67 -10.21 5.30 -17.45
CA LYS A 67 -10.27 6.71 -17.05
C LYS A 67 -10.35 7.69 -18.23
N SER A 68 -10.08 7.22 -19.45
CA SER A 68 -10.15 8.00 -20.70
C SER A 68 -11.46 7.77 -21.45
N LEU A 69 -12.49 7.21 -20.83
CA LEU A 69 -13.85 7.44 -21.31
C LEU A 69 -14.07 8.95 -21.21
N ASP A 70 -14.08 9.61 -22.36
CA ASP A 70 -14.00 11.05 -22.52
C ASP A 70 -14.94 11.78 -21.56
N PRO A 71 -14.47 12.74 -20.73
CA PRO A 71 -15.32 13.49 -19.80
C PRO A 71 -16.54 14.16 -20.46
N CYS A 72 -16.48 14.37 -21.77
CA CYS A 72 -17.55 14.93 -22.59
C CYS A 72 -18.73 13.96 -22.81
N GLU A 73 -18.47 12.65 -22.99
CA GLU A 73 -19.54 11.66 -23.18
C GLU A 73 -20.37 11.47 -21.91
N ASP A 74 -19.74 11.54 -20.74
CA ASP A 74 -20.44 11.46 -19.46
C ASP A 74 -21.37 12.65 -19.23
N HIS A 75 -20.98 13.85 -19.68
CA HIS A 75 -21.86 15.01 -19.62
C HIS A 75 -23.07 14.80 -20.55
N GLN A 76 -22.85 14.38 -21.80
CA GLN A 76 -23.93 14.16 -22.76
C GLN A 76 -24.88 13.02 -22.34
N ARG A 77 -24.36 11.93 -21.73
CA ARG A 77 -25.19 10.84 -21.15
C ARG A 77 -25.99 11.31 -19.93
N LYS A 78 -25.45 12.22 -19.11
CA LYS A 78 -26.17 12.82 -17.97
C LYS A 78 -27.27 13.76 -18.44
N GLU A 79 -27.00 14.61 -19.43
CA GLU A 79 -28.01 15.50 -20.05
C GLU A 79 -29.14 14.69 -20.70
N LEU A 80 -28.82 13.61 -21.43
CA LEU A 80 -29.83 12.76 -22.09
C LEU A 80 -30.72 12.00 -21.08
N LYS A 81 -30.18 11.65 -19.90
CA LYS A 81 -30.96 11.07 -18.80
C LYS A 81 -31.80 12.12 -18.07
N HIS A 82 -31.29 13.35 -17.93
CA HIS A 82 -32.02 14.47 -17.33
C HIS A 82 -33.17 14.98 -18.22
N GLY A 83 -33.08 14.78 -19.53
CA GLY A 83 -34.17 15.07 -20.48
C GLY A 83 -35.27 14.00 -20.54
N LEU A 84 -35.02 12.77 -20.04
CA LEU A 84 -35.99 11.66 -20.08
C LEU A 84 -36.80 11.53 -18.77
N LEU A 85 -36.31 12.09 -17.67
CA LEU A 85 -36.96 12.06 -16.37
C LEU A 85 -37.30 13.50 -15.92
N GLY A 86 -38.34 14.06 -16.51
CA GLY A 86 -38.98 15.26 -15.99
C GLY A 86 -39.62 14.97 -14.63
N THR A 87 -38.94 15.35 -13.55
CA THR A 87 -39.52 15.59 -12.22
C THR A 87 -38.67 16.70 -11.60
N GLY A 88 -39.08 17.96 -11.71
CA GLY A 88 -40.07 18.51 -10.80
C GLY A 88 -39.34 18.94 -9.52
N GLY A 89 -38.87 20.18 -9.50
CA GLY A 89 -37.98 20.71 -8.48
C GLY A 89 -38.55 20.70 -7.07
N LEU A 90 -37.67 20.74 -6.08
CA LEU A 90 -37.99 21.12 -4.71
C LEU A 90 -36.75 21.77 -4.08
N PHE A 91 -36.67 23.10 -4.20
CA PHE A 91 -36.03 23.92 -3.16
C PHE A 91 -37.02 24.01 -2.00
N GLY A 92 -36.53 23.81 -0.78
CA GLY A 92 -37.24 23.97 0.49
C GLY A 92 -36.29 23.73 1.64
#